data_AF-A0A2V9ZCQ0-F1
#
_entry.id   AF-A0A2V9ZCQ0-F1
#
_cell.length_a   1.000
_cell.length_b   1.000
_cell.length_c   1.000
_cell.angle_alpha   90.00
_cell.angle_beta   90.00
_cell.angle_gamma   90.00
#
_symmetry.space_group_name_H-M   'P 1'
#
loop_
_entity.id
_entity.type
_entity.pdbx_description
1 polymer ?
#
loop_
_entity_poly.entity_id
_entity_poly.type
_entity_poly.pdbx_seq_one_letter_code
_entity_poly.pdbx_strand_id
1 'polypeptide(L)'
;MMLAYRLVRLIETHSDALAAGLLQKVRNSPLLLDYQNVPADELKQRVYEIYRHLGDWLLSKREDDIERRYREIGARRAAQHVPLSQLNWTIVLTKENLWEYLKKEAVMDRPTEVFGELEMLQMLDQFFDRAIYYGAVGYEQYTAAQHAAEVVSHS
;
A
#
# COMPACT_ATOMS: atom_id res chain seq x y z
N MET A 1 22.31 0.19 3.82
CA MET A 1 21.67 1.44 4.30
C MET A 1 21.56 2.55 3.25
N MET A 2 22.51 2.75 2.34
CA MET A 2 22.39 3.83 1.32
C MET A 2 21.21 3.64 0.34
N LEU A 3 20.83 2.41 0.03
CA LEU A 3 19.78 2.09 -0.95
C LEU A 3 18.36 2.35 -0.42
N ALA A 4 18.09 1.99 0.83
CA ALA A 4 16.82 2.33 1.50
C ALA A 4 16.61 3.85 1.53
N TYR A 5 17.66 4.61 1.83
CA TYR A 5 17.61 6.08 1.82
C TYR A 5 17.39 6.65 0.41
N ARG A 6 18.05 6.10 -0.62
CA ARG A 6 17.79 6.49 -2.02
C ARG A 6 16.34 6.21 -2.42
N LEU A 7 15.79 5.07 -2.04
CA LEU A 7 14.40 4.70 -2.31
C LEU A 7 13.42 5.64 -1.59
N VAL A 8 13.65 5.92 -0.30
CA VAL A 8 12.86 6.91 0.46
C VAL A 8 12.90 8.27 -0.24
N ARG A 9 14.08 8.75 -0.61
CA ARG A 9 14.26 10.04 -1.27
C ARG A 9 13.56 10.09 -2.63
N LEU A 10 13.60 9.01 -3.40
CA LEU A 10 12.89 8.90 -4.67
C LEU A 10 11.37 8.94 -4.44
N ILE A 11 10.88 8.19 -3.47
CA ILE A 11 9.46 8.19 -3.10
C ILE A 11 9.01 9.59 -2.67
N GLU A 12 9.79 10.29 -1.84
CA GLU A 12 9.51 11.65 -1.39
C GLU A 12 9.56 12.66 -2.54
N THR A 13 10.55 12.56 -3.42
CA THR A 13 10.75 13.50 -4.54
C THR A 13 9.69 13.34 -5.62
N HIS A 14 9.18 12.12 -5.82
CA HIS A 14 8.29 11.77 -6.91
C HIS A 14 6.89 11.34 -6.45
N SER A 15 6.51 11.68 -5.21
CA SER A 15 5.25 11.26 -4.60
C SER A 15 4.02 11.67 -5.41
N ASP A 16 4.05 12.84 -6.05
CA ASP A 16 2.96 13.32 -6.90
C ASP A 16 2.79 12.47 -8.18
N ALA A 17 3.90 12.12 -8.84
CA ALA A 17 3.90 11.29 -10.03
C ALA A 17 3.45 9.85 -9.71
N LEU A 18 3.96 9.30 -8.60
CA LEU A 18 3.54 8.00 -8.08
C LEU A 18 2.04 8.00 -7.73
N ALA A 19 1.55 9.05 -7.07
CA ALA A 19 0.13 9.17 -6.72
C ALA A 19 -0.78 9.30 -7.95
N ALA A 20 -0.38 10.09 -8.94
CA ALA A 20 -1.12 10.22 -10.19
C ALA A 20 -1.17 8.90 -10.97
N GLY A 21 -0.03 8.19 -11.06
CA GLY A 21 0.05 6.89 -11.73
C GLY A 21 -0.83 5.83 -11.07
N LEU A 22 -0.79 5.72 -9.74
CA LEU A 22 -1.64 4.78 -9.02
C LEU A 22 -3.12 5.15 -9.13
N LEU A 23 -3.49 6.43 -9.05
CA LEU A 23 -4.87 6.87 -9.25
C LEU A 23 -5.39 6.49 -10.64
N GLN A 24 -4.58 6.66 -11.67
CA GLN A 24 -4.93 6.26 -13.03
C GLN A 24 -5.13 4.74 -13.13
N LYS A 25 -4.24 3.94 -12.53
CA LYS A 25 -4.37 2.47 -12.51
C LYS A 25 -5.63 2.02 -11.77
N VAL A 26 -5.92 2.61 -10.61
CA VAL A 26 -7.12 2.30 -9.82
C VAL A 26 -8.38 2.58 -10.62
N ARG A 27 -8.48 3.77 -11.23
CA ARG A 27 -9.64 4.17 -12.03
C ARG A 27 -9.87 3.28 -13.25
N ASN A 28 -8.79 2.84 -13.89
CA ASN A 28 -8.86 2.04 -15.11
C ASN A 28 -8.93 0.53 -14.85
N SER A 29 -8.88 0.08 -13.59
CA SER A 29 -8.89 -1.34 -13.27
C SER A 29 -10.33 -1.86 -13.19
N PRO A 30 -10.70 -2.88 -13.98
CA PRO A 30 -12.00 -3.54 -13.87
C PRO A 30 -12.16 -4.32 -12.55
N LEU A 31 -11.06 -4.51 -11.81
CA LEU A 31 -11.04 -5.21 -10.52
C LEU A 31 -11.30 -4.27 -9.33
N LEU A 32 -11.40 -2.96 -9.54
CA LEU A 32 -11.51 -1.93 -8.49
C LEU A 32 -12.77 -1.07 -8.63
N LEU A 33 -13.89 -1.72 -8.97
CA LEU A 33 -15.15 -1.03 -9.24
C LEU A 33 -15.66 -0.23 -8.03
N ASP A 34 -15.52 -0.73 -6.81
CA ASP A 34 -16.00 -0.01 -5.62
C ASP A 34 -15.05 1.11 -5.18
N TYR A 35 -13.78 1.02 -5.56
CA TYR A 35 -12.80 2.10 -5.37
C TYR A 35 -13.03 3.30 -6.30
N GLN A 36 -13.81 3.15 -7.38
CA GLN A 36 -14.18 4.27 -8.25
C GLN A 36 -15.09 5.29 -7.53
N ASN A 37 -15.78 4.88 -6.47
CA ASN A 37 -16.63 5.75 -5.66
C ASN A 37 -15.85 6.57 -4.62
N VAL A 38 -14.55 6.29 -4.43
CA VAL A 38 -13.70 7.05 -3.50
C VAL A 38 -13.27 8.37 -4.16
N PRO A 39 -13.41 9.53 -3.48
CA PRO A 39 -12.97 10.81 -4.03
C PRO A 39 -11.50 10.81 -4.46
N ALA A 40 -11.21 11.50 -5.57
CA ALA A 40 -9.87 11.57 -6.14
C ALA A 40 -8.81 12.08 -5.14
N ASP A 41 -9.19 13.09 -4.35
CA ASP A 41 -8.32 13.70 -3.35
C ASP A 41 -8.07 12.77 -2.17
N GLU A 42 -9.09 12.00 -1.75
CA GLU A 42 -8.92 10.96 -0.74
C GLU A 42 -7.99 9.86 -1.26
N LEU A 43 -8.16 9.42 -2.51
CA LEU A 43 -7.26 8.47 -3.15
C LEU A 43 -5.83 9.01 -3.19
N LYS A 44 -5.61 10.24 -3.67
CA LYS A 44 -4.28 10.86 -3.73
C LYS A 44 -3.62 10.92 -2.35
N GLN A 45 -4.37 11.33 -1.32
CA GLN A 45 -3.89 11.35 0.05
C GLN A 45 -3.55 9.95 0.57
N ARG A 46 -4.37 8.94 0.28
CA ARG A 46 -4.12 7.54 0.65
C ARG A 46 -2.84 7.01 -0.01
N VAL A 47 -2.62 7.34 -1.28
CA VAL A 47 -1.40 6.95 -1.97
C VAL A 47 -0.17 7.60 -1.35
N TYR A 48 -0.25 8.90 -1.03
CA TYR A 48 0.82 9.61 -0.33
C TYR A 48 1.13 8.97 1.04
N GLU A 49 0.09 8.61 1.78
CA GLU A 49 0.21 7.91 3.06
C GLU A 49 0.95 6.57 2.92
N ILE A 50 0.57 5.73 1.94
CA ILE A 50 1.23 4.43 1.72
C ILE A 50 2.72 4.60 1.41
N TYR A 51 3.06 5.56 0.56
CA TYR A 51 4.45 5.85 0.20
C TYR A 51 5.26 6.41 1.36
N ARG A 52 4.67 7.28 2.18
CA ARG A 52 5.29 7.77 3.40
C ARG A 52 5.54 6.63 4.40
N HIS A 53 4.58 5.72 4.58
CA HIS A 53 4.74 4.57 5.48
C HIS A 53 5.79 3.58 5.01
N LEU A 54 5.89 3.38 3.70
CA LEU A 54 6.97 2.61 3.12
C LEU A 54 8.33 3.26 3.44
N GLY A 55 8.45 4.59 3.29
CA GLY A 55 9.65 5.33 3.68
C GLY A 55 10.00 5.18 5.16
N ASP A 56 9.02 5.39 6.05
CA ASP A 56 9.17 5.25 7.50
C ASP A 56 9.62 3.83 7.89
N TRP A 57 9.05 2.80 7.25
CA TRP A 57 9.41 1.41 7.52
C TRP A 57 10.80 1.06 6.99
N LEU A 58 11.19 1.54 5.81
CA LEU A 58 12.52 1.32 5.26
C LEU A 58 13.63 1.90 6.17
N LEU A 59 13.32 2.98 6.90
CA LEU A 59 14.25 3.62 7.84
C LEU A 59 14.26 2.98 9.23
N SER A 60 13.10 2.55 9.74
CA SER A 60 12.96 2.08 11.13
C SER A 60 12.92 0.55 11.29
N LYS A 61 12.53 -0.19 10.23
CA LYS A 61 12.29 -1.65 10.21
C LYS A 61 11.39 -2.19 11.33
N ARG A 62 10.57 -1.35 11.97
CA ARG A 62 9.69 -1.78 13.06
C ARG A 62 8.46 -2.49 12.50
N GLU A 63 8.34 -3.78 12.78
CA GLU A 63 7.21 -4.60 12.30
C GLU A 63 5.89 -4.20 12.94
N ASP A 64 5.93 -3.82 14.22
CA ASP A 64 4.77 -3.36 15.00
C ASP A 64 4.06 -2.15 14.35
N ASP A 65 4.80 -1.34 13.60
CA ASP A 65 4.27 -0.14 12.94
C ASP A 65 3.52 -0.48 11.66
N ILE A 66 3.90 -1.56 10.94
CA ILE A 66 3.11 -2.08 9.81
C ILE A 66 1.84 -2.73 10.35
N GLU A 67 1.96 -3.60 11.35
CA GLU A 67 0.84 -4.38 11.87
C GLU A 67 -0.32 -3.50 12.30
N ARG A 68 -0.08 -2.60 13.26
CA ARG A 68 -1.12 -1.72 13.81
C ARG A 68 -1.82 -0.94 12.71
N ARG A 69 -1.03 -0.36 11.81
CA ARG A 69 -1.52 0.56 10.79
C ARG A 69 -2.31 -0.17 9.69
N TYR A 70 -1.81 -1.29 9.19
CA TYR A 70 -2.52 -2.02 8.14
C TYR A 70 -3.79 -2.70 8.67
N ARG A 71 -3.83 -3.08 9.96
CA ARG A 71 -5.10 -3.45 10.61
C ARG A 71 -6.11 -2.30 10.61
N GLU A 72 -5.70 -1.08 10.97
CA GLU A 72 -6.57 0.10 10.91
C GLU A 72 -7.08 0.40 9.49
N ILE A 73 -6.20 0.27 8.48
CA ILE A 73 -6.57 0.42 7.08
C ILE A 73 -7.61 -0.62 6.67
N GLY A 74 -7.38 -1.90 7.02
CA GLY A 74 -8.30 -3.00 6.77
C GLY A 74 -9.68 -2.77 7.37
N ALA A 75 -9.73 -2.42 8.66
CA ALA A 75 -10.97 -2.12 9.38
C ALA A 75 -11.72 -0.94 8.75
N ARG A 76 -11.00 0.13 8.39
CA ARG A 76 -11.60 1.30 7.73
C ARG A 76 -12.21 0.95 6.37
N ARG A 77 -11.60 0.04 5.61
CA ARG A 77 -12.12 -0.40 4.31
C ARG A 77 -13.34 -1.30 4.45
N ALA A 78 -13.34 -2.19 5.43
CA ALA A 78 -14.52 -2.98 5.77
C ALA A 78 -15.70 -2.09 6.17
N ALA A 79 -15.46 -1.05 6.99
CA ALA A 79 -16.48 -0.06 7.35
C ALA A 79 -17.04 0.72 6.14
N GLN A 80 -16.23 0.87 5.09
CA GLN A 80 -16.62 1.49 3.82
C GLN A 80 -17.25 0.50 2.84
N HIS A 81 -17.49 -0.76 3.24
CA HIS A 81 -18.06 -1.83 2.41
C HIS A 81 -17.23 -2.16 1.15
N VAL A 82 -15.93 -1.85 1.18
CA VAL A 82 -15.01 -2.17 0.10
C VAL A 82 -14.64 -3.65 0.19
N PRO A 83 -14.82 -4.48 -0.85
CA PRO A 83 -14.45 -5.89 -0.77
C PRO A 83 -12.96 -6.10 -0.45
N LEU A 84 -12.65 -7.11 0.37
CA LEU A 84 -11.27 -7.46 0.75
C LEU A 84 -10.38 -7.71 -0.50
N SER A 85 -10.94 -8.34 -1.54
CA SER A 85 -10.25 -8.56 -2.80
C SER A 85 -9.77 -7.25 -3.44
N GLN A 86 -10.57 -6.19 -3.38
CA GLN A 86 -10.22 -4.88 -3.93
C GLN A 86 -9.20 -4.15 -3.06
N LEU A 87 -9.25 -4.31 -1.73
CA LEU A 87 -8.19 -3.83 -0.84
C LEU A 87 -6.86 -4.49 -1.20
N ASN A 88 -6.82 -5.82 -1.28
CA ASN A 88 -5.61 -6.56 -1.61
C ASN A 88 -5.07 -6.15 -2.99
N TRP A 89 -5.96 -6.04 -3.99
CA TRP A 89 -5.56 -5.62 -5.32
C TRP A 89 -5.04 -4.18 -5.38
N THR A 90 -5.57 -3.28 -4.57
CA THR A 90 -5.05 -1.90 -4.46
C THR A 90 -3.61 -1.88 -3.91
N ILE A 91 -3.30 -2.75 -2.94
CA ILE A 91 -1.95 -2.89 -2.40
C ILE A 91 -1.00 -3.46 -3.48
N VAL A 92 -1.45 -4.45 -4.25
CA VAL A 92 -0.70 -5.00 -5.39
C VAL A 92 -0.41 -3.93 -6.45
N LEU A 93 -1.42 -3.15 -6.87
CA LEU A 93 -1.23 -2.06 -7.84
C LEU A 93 -0.27 -0.99 -7.32
N THR A 94 -0.25 -0.74 -6.01
CA THR A 94 0.70 0.19 -5.39
C THR A 94 2.14 -0.28 -5.56
N LYS A 95 2.38 -1.58 -5.31
CA LYS A 95 3.68 -2.23 -5.53
C LYS A 95 4.09 -2.17 -6.99
N GLU A 96 3.20 -2.48 -7.92
CA GLU A 96 3.47 -2.43 -9.36
C GLU A 96 3.77 -1.01 -9.84
N ASN A 97 3.01 -0.01 -9.38
CA ASN A 97 3.24 1.39 -9.70
C ASN A 97 4.63 1.87 -9.25
N LEU A 98 5.04 1.47 -8.04
CA LEU A 98 6.39 1.76 -7.56
C LEU A 98 7.46 1.07 -8.42
N TRP A 99 7.24 -0.20 -8.78
CA TRP A 99 8.19 -0.96 -9.58
C TRP A 99 8.37 -0.39 -11.00
N GLU A 100 7.28 0.03 -11.64
CA GLU A 100 7.35 0.72 -12.94
C GLU A 100 8.10 2.05 -12.85
N TYR A 101 7.93 2.79 -11.76
CA TYR A 101 8.68 4.01 -11.53
C TYR A 101 10.18 3.73 -11.37
N LEU A 102 10.54 2.76 -10.53
CA LEU A 102 11.93 2.36 -10.32
C LEU A 102 12.60 1.89 -11.61
N LYS A 103 11.89 1.12 -12.45
CA LYS A 103 12.41 0.72 -13.78
C LYS A 103 12.68 1.91 -14.68
N LYS A 104 11.81 2.93 -14.69
CA LYS A 104 12.00 4.13 -15.53
C LYS A 104 13.22 4.93 -15.09
N GLU A 105 13.42 5.09 -13.79
CA GLU A 105 14.59 5.80 -13.24
C GLU A 105 15.89 4.98 -13.40
N ALA A 106 15.86 3.66 -13.21
CA ALA A 106 17.03 2.79 -13.36
C ALA A 106 17.55 2.71 -14.81
N VAL A 107 16.70 2.99 -15.81
CA VAL A 107 17.13 3.13 -17.21
C VAL A 107 17.94 4.43 -17.43
N MET A 108 17.83 5.40 -16.51
CA MET A 108 18.48 6.71 -16.61
C MET A 108 19.82 6.79 -15.86
N ASP A 109 20.11 5.89 -14.91
CA ASP A 109 21.33 5.88 -14.09
C ASP A 109 22.13 4.56 -14.19
N ARG A 110 23.46 4.66 -14.12
CA ARG A 110 24.47 3.67 -14.55
C ARG A 110 24.38 2.24 -13.94
N PRO A 111 24.93 1.20 -14.63
CA PRO A 111 24.66 -0.23 -14.36
C PRO A 111 25.37 -0.89 -13.15
N THR A 112 25.85 -0.14 -12.16
CA THR A 112 26.88 -0.65 -11.22
C THR A 112 26.41 -1.09 -9.83
N GLU A 113 25.10 -1.20 -9.55
CA GLU A 113 24.61 -1.54 -8.19
C GLU A 113 23.64 -2.76 -8.12
N VAL A 114 23.84 -3.79 -8.96
CA VAL A 114 22.98 -5.01 -9.03
C VAL A 114 22.72 -5.69 -7.67
N PHE A 115 23.71 -5.78 -6.78
CA PHE A 115 23.53 -6.42 -5.46
C PHE A 115 22.67 -5.59 -4.50
N GLY A 116 22.66 -4.26 -4.67
CA GLY A 116 21.81 -3.38 -3.89
C GLY A 116 20.33 -3.43 -4.29
N GLU A 117 20.08 -3.74 -5.55
CA GLU A 117 18.74 -3.86 -6.12
C GLU A 117 18.00 -5.10 -5.59
N LEU A 118 18.70 -6.23 -5.41
CA LEU A 118 18.09 -7.46 -4.88
C LEU A 118 17.64 -7.32 -3.41
N GLU A 119 18.46 -6.71 -2.54
CA GLU A 119 18.07 -6.44 -1.16
C GLU A 119 16.87 -5.48 -1.09
N MET A 120 16.84 -4.48 -1.97
CA MET A 120 15.73 -3.53 -2.08
C MET A 120 14.45 -4.24 -2.49
N LEU A 121 14.51 -5.11 -3.49
CA LEU A 121 13.39 -5.92 -3.95
C LEU A 121 12.82 -6.78 -2.82
N GLN A 122 13.69 -7.46 -2.08
CA GLN A 122 13.26 -8.29 -0.95
C GLN A 122 12.60 -7.47 0.16
N MET A 123 13.11 -6.27 0.46
CA MET A 123 12.49 -5.37 1.45
C MET A 123 11.11 -4.87 0.99
N LEU A 124 10.96 -4.51 -0.29
CA LEU A 124 9.67 -4.11 -0.86
C LEU A 124 8.67 -5.27 -0.79
N ASP A 125 9.08 -6.48 -1.17
CA ASP A 125 8.24 -7.67 -1.08
C ASP A 125 7.75 -7.90 0.36
N GLN A 126 8.66 -7.90 1.33
CA GLN A 126 8.32 -8.06 2.75
C GLN A 126 7.33 -7.00 3.25
N PHE A 127 7.51 -5.74 2.85
CA PHE A 127 6.59 -4.66 3.22
C PHE A 127 5.18 -4.92 2.67
N PHE A 128 5.06 -5.19 1.37
CA PHE A 128 3.76 -5.34 0.73
C PHE A 128 3.05 -6.64 1.13
N ASP A 129 3.79 -7.73 1.38
CA ASP A 129 3.21 -8.99 1.87
C ASP A 129 2.61 -8.80 3.27
N ARG A 130 3.32 -8.09 4.16
CA ARG A 130 2.81 -7.75 5.49
C ARG A 130 1.63 -6.79 5.43
N ALA A 131 1.67 -5.81 4.53
CA ALA A 131 0.57 -4.89 4.29
C ALA A 131 -0.72 -5.63 3.89
N ILE A 132 -0.62 -6.61 2.99
CA ILE A 132 -1.74 -7.45 2.58
C ILE A 132 -2.24 -8.29 3.77
N TYR A 133 -1.34 -8.98 4.47
CA TYR A 133 -1.71 -9.85 5.58
C TYR A 133 -2.42 -9.07 6.70
N TYR A 134 -1.81 -8.01 7.21
CA TYR A 134 -2.39 -7.23 8.31
C TYR A 134 -3.62 -6.43 7.86
N GLY A 135 -3.69 -6.04 6.59
CA GLY A 135 -4.89 -5.48 5.97
C GLY A 135 -6.07 -6.45 6.04
N ALA A 136 -5.86 -7.72 5.67
CA ALA A 136 -6.87 -8.75 5.79
C ALA A 136 -7.29 -9.01 7.25
N VAL A 137 -6.32 -9.11 8.17
CA VAL A 137 -6.60 -9.31 9.60
C VAL A 137 -7.50 -8.20 10.15
N GLY A 138 -7.19 -6.94 9.87
CA GLY A 138 -8.03 -5.82 10.34
C GLY A 138 -9.43 -5.80 9.71
N TYR A 139 -9.52 -6.20 8.44
CA TYR A 139 -10.79 -6.33 7.72
C TYR A 139 -11.71 -7.39 8.36
N GLU A 140 -11.16 -8.58 8.60
CA GLU A 140 -11.87 -9.71 9.21
C GLU A 140 -12.30 -9.39 10.64
N GLN A 141 -11.42 -8.77 11.44
CA GLN A 141 -11.73 -8.34 12.81
C GLN A 141 -12.92 -7.38 12.87
N TYR A 142 -12.94 -6.38 11.98
CA TYR A 142 -14.06 -5.45 11.90
C TYR A 142 -15.36 -6.17 11.52
N THR A 143 -15.30 -7.03 10.50
CA THR A 143 -16.46 -7.76 9.99
C THR A 143 -17.05 -8.68 11.07
N ALA A 144 -16.21 -9.44 11.77
CA ALA A 144 -16.61 -10.29 12.88
C ALA A 144 -17.26 -9.51 14.02
N ALA A 145 -16.72 -8.32 14.36
CA ALA A 145 -17.28 -7.46 15.40
C ALA A 145 -18.66 -6.90 15.02
N GLN A 146 -18.89 -6.53 13.76
CA GLN A 146 -20.20 -6.09 13.27
C GLN A 146 -21.23 -7.22 13.35
N HIS A 147 -20.89 -8.42 12.87
CA HIS A 147 -21.78 -9.59 12.96
C HIS A 147 -22.14 -9.94 14.41
N ALA A 148 -21.17 -9.87 15.34
CA ALA A 148 -21.43 -10.11 16.75
C ALA A 148 -22.40 -9.07 17.36
N ALA A 149 -22.24 -7.79 16.99
CA ALA A 149 -23.14 -6.72 17.45
C ALA A 149 -24.57 -6.87 16.90
N GLU A 150 -24.71 -7.29 15.64
CA GLU A 150 -26.01 -7.55 15.02
C GLU A 150 -26.75 -8.70 15.70
N VAL A 151 -26.06 -9.82 16.01
CA VAL A 151 -26.65 -10.97 16.71
C VAL A 151 -27.15 -10.58 18.10
N VAL A 152 -26.40 -9.74 18.84
CA VAL A 152 -26.80 -9.26 20.17
C VAL A 152 -27.99 -8.30 20.10
N SER A 153 -28.10 -7.47 19.06
CA SER A 153 -29.21 -6.52 18.90
C SER A 153 -30.53 -7.17 18.49
N HIS A 154 -30.50 -8.40 17.96
CA HIS A 154 -31.68 -9.15 17.52
C HIS A 154 -32.06 -10.31 18.46
N SER A 155 -31.39 -10.42 19.62
CA SER A 155 -31.67 -11.38 20.70
C SER A 155 -32.39 -10.69 21.86
#